data_AF-A0A1F6C6N6-F1
#
_entry.id   AF-A0A1F6C6N6-F1
#
_cell.length_a   1.000
_cell.length_b   1.000
_cell.length_c   1.000
_cell.angle_alpha   90.00
_cell.angle_beta   90.00
_cell.angle_gamma   90.00
#
_symmetry.space_group_name_H-M   'P 1'
#
loop_
_entity.id
_entity.type
_entity.pdbx_description
1 polymer ?
#
loop_
_entity_poly.entity_id
_entity_poly.type
_entity_poly.pdbx_seq_one_letter_code
_entity_poly.pdbx_strand_id
1 'polypeptide(L)'
;MKSQIILIVGALTVILSLLTKVVGFPDQMRKNFNRKSTEGVSTIFFAISFLSYVLWTLHGILQGDPVVYLGQGLGVITTGIILWQVYLYRNRQK
;
A
#
# COMPACT_ATOMS: atom_id res chain seq x y z
N MET A 1 26.13 20.15 -2.61
CA MET A 1 25.40 19.73 -1.40
C MET A 1 23.90 19.50 -1.63
N LYS A 2 23.12 20.50 -2.08
CA LYS A 2 21.67 20.35 -2.35
C LYS A 2 21.32 19.19 -3.30
N SER A 3 22.07 19.02 -4.39
CA SER A 3 21.87 17.94 -5.37
C SER A 3 22.08 16.53 -4.78
N GLN A 4 23.09 16.35 -3.91
CA GLN A 4 23.34 15.06 -3.27
C GLN A 4 22.24 14.68 -2.27
N ILE A 5 21.71 15.65 -1.51
CA ILE A 5 20.61 15.41 -0.58
C ILE A 5 19.34 14.96 -1.33
N ILE A 6 19.02 15.60 -2.47
CA ILE A 6 17.87 15.23 -3.30
C ILE A 6 17.99 13.79 -3.79
N LEU A 7 19.17 13.38 -4.26
CA LEU A 7 19.41 12.01 -4.74
C LEU A 7 19.26 10.97 -3.61
N ILE A 8 19.84 11.24 -2.43
CA ILE A 8 19.77 10.33 -1.29
C ILE A 8 18.32 10.18 -0.81
N VAL A 9 17.62 11.29 -0.61
CA VAL A 9 16.22 11.27 -0.17
C VAL A 9 15.34 10.56 -1.20
N GLY A 10 15.51 10.87 -2.49
CA GLY A 10 14.76 10.22 -3.56
C GLY A 10 14.98 8.70 -3.59
N ALA A 11 16.23 8.24 -3.49
CA ALA A 11 16.54 6.82 -3.44
C ALA A 11 15.90 6.14 -2.22
N LEU A 12 16.03 6.74 -1.03
CA LEU A 12 15.41 6.23 0.20
C LEU A 12 13.88 6.19 0.10
N THR A 13 13.25 7.21 -0.48
CA THR A 13 11.80 7.24 -0.70
C THR A 13 11.35 6.08 -1.58
N VAL A 14 12.04 5.81 -2.69
CA VAL A 14 11.70 4.69 -3.58
C VAL A 14 11.88 3.35 -2.85
N ILE A 15 13.01 3.16 -2.16
CA ILE A 15 13.31 1.93 -1.43
C ILE A 15 12.26 1.67 -0.36
N LEU A 16 11.99 2.65 0.52
CA LEU A 16 11.04 2.50 1.60
C LEU A 16 9.61 2.31 1.08
N SER A 17 9.21 3.03 0.02
CA SER A 17 7.91 2.87 -0.62
C SER A 17 7.70 1.45 -1.15
N LEU A 18 8.73 0.86 -1.78
CA LEU A 18 8.69 -0.53 -2.24
C LEU A 18 8.65 -1.50 -1.05
N LEU A 19 9.48 -1.30 -0.04
CA LEU A 19 9.52 -2.15 1.17
C LEU A 19 8.16 -2.19 1.88
N THR A 20 7.46 -1.05 2.00
CA THR A 20 6.11 -1.03 2.58
C THR A 20 5.15 -1.93 1.79
N LYS A 21 5.24 -1.95 0.46
CA LYS A 21 4.31 -2.69 -0.41
C LYS A 21 4.69 -4.17 -0.57
N VAL A 22 5.98 -4.51 -0.54
CA VAL A 22 6.45 -5.90 -0.75
C VAL A 22 6.76 -6.64 0.54
N VAL A 23 6.96 -5.93 1.66
CA VAL A 23 7.23 -6.53 2.98
C VAL A 23 6.15 -6.14 3.98
N GLY A 24 5.91 -4.84 4.18
CA GLY A 24 4.99 -4.35 5.22
C GLY A 24 3.55 -4.85 5.05
N PHE A 25 2.92 -4.57 3.90
CA PHE A 25 1.55 -5.02 3.65
C PHE A 25 1.44 -6.55 3.55
N PRO A 26 2.36 -7.29 2.88
CA PRO A 26 2.31 -8.74 2.88
C PRO A 26 2.46 -9.38 4.27
N ASP A 27 3.26 -8.80 5.17
CA ASP A 27 3.32 -9.24 6.58
C ASP A 27 1.95 -9.07 7.27
N GLN A 28 1.29 -7.92 7.10
CA GLN A 28 -0.06 -7.72 7.62
C GLN A 28 -1.07 -8.71 7.00
N MET A 29 -0.99 -8.96 5.70
CA MET A 29 -1.86 -9.94 5.02
C MET A 29 -1.68 -11.34 5.60
N ARG A 30 -0.43 -11.73 5.87
CA ARG A 30 -0.09 -13.04 6.44
C ARG A 30 -0.61 -13.15 7.86
N LYS A 31 -0.46 -12.11 8.68
CA LYS A 31 -1.01 -12.05 10.05
C LYS A 31 -2.53 -12.20 10.05
N ASN A 32 -3.23 -11.45 9.19
CA ASN A 32 -4.68 -11.54 9.03
C ASN A 32 -5.10 -12.95 8.60
N PHE A 33 -4.40 -13.55 7.64
CA PHE A 33 -4.71 -14.89 7.15
C PHE A 33 -4.46 -15.98 8.19
N ASN A 34 -3.37 -15.88 8.97
CA ASN A 34 -3.04 -16.85 10.00
C ASN A 34 -4.02 -16.79 11.17
N ARG A 35 -4.38 -15.56 11.60
CA ARG A 35 -5.35 -15.34 12.68
C ARG A 35 -6.80 -15.53 12.26
N LYS A 36 -7.09 -15.52 10.94
CA LYS A 36 -8.45 -15.47 10.38
C LYS A 36 -9.30 -14.33 10.97
N SER A 37 -8.63 -13.24 11.34
CA SER A 37 -9.18 -12.05 11.98
C SER A 37 -8.40 -10.82 11.50
N THR A 38 -9.09 -9.68 11.45
CA THR A 38 -8.50 -8.36 11.18
C THR A 38 -8.60 -7.44 12.39
N GLU A 39 -8.67 -8.02 13.59
CA GLU A 39 -8.60 -7.25 14.85
C GLU A 39 -7.30 -6.41 14.89
N GLY A 40 -7.44 -5.14 15.27
CA GLY A 40 -6.34 -4.17 15.26
C GLY A 40 -6.02 -3.56 13.89
N VAL A 41 -6.70 -3.98 12.81
CA VAL A 41 -6.56 -3.37 11.48
C VAL A 41 -7.58 -2.24 11.31
N SER A 42 -7.09 -1.02 11.07
CA SER A 42 -7.97 0.14 10.81
C SER A 42 -8.54 0.08 9.39
N THR A 43 -9.82 -0.31 9.26
CA THR A 43 -10.53 -0.37 7.97
C THR A 43 -10.56 0.98 7.27
N ILE A 44 -10.81 2.07 8.00
CA ILE A 44 -10.90 3.43 7.44
C ILE A 44 -9.55 3.84 6.84
N PHE A 45 -8.45 3.58 7.57
CA PHE A 45 -7.11 3.88 7.07
C PHE A 45 -6.81 3.17 5.76
N PHE A 46 -7.09 1.86 5.69
CA PHE A 46 -6.86 1.08 4.46
C PHE A 46 -7.79 1.49 3.32
N ALA A 47 -9.04 1.90 3.60
CA ALA A 47 -9.98 2.39 2.59
C ALA A 47 -9.51 3.71 1.97
N ILE A 48 -9.11 4.68 2.80
CA ILE A 48 -8.55 5.95 2.33
C ILE A 48 -7.24 5.71 1.57
N SER A 49 -6.37 4.83 2.08
CA SER A 49 -5.11 4.47 1.42
C SER A 49 -5.36 3.85 0.05
N PHE A 50 -6.31 2.92 -0.06
CA PHE A 50 -6.69 2.31 -1.33
C PHE A 50 -7.16 3.35 -2.35
N LEU A 51 -8.08 4.24 -1.96
CA LEU A 51 -8.56 5.31 -2.84
C LEU A 51 -7.44 6.26 -3.26
N SER A 52 -6.55 6.62 -2.34
CA SER A 52 -5.37 7.42 -2.63
C SER A 52 -4.47 6.73 -3.68
N TYR A 53 -4.17 5.45 -3.51
CA TYR A 53 -3.38 4.69 -4.48
C TYR A 53 -4.06 4.59 -5.85
N VAL A 54 -5.39 4.44 -5.90
CA VAL A 54 -6.16 4.45 -7.16
C VAL A 54 -6.00 5.79 -7.86
N LEU A 55 -6.25 6.90 -7.16
CA LEU A 55 -6.15 8.25 -7.72
C LEU A 55 -4.73 8.56 -8.21
N TRP A 56 -3.71 8.19 -7.44
CA TRP A 56 -2.31 8.38 -7.85
C TRP A 56 -1.89 7.50 -9.03
N THR A 57 -2.43 6.28 -9.11
CA THR A 57 -2.20 5.40 -10.27
C THR A 57 -2.81 6.02 -11.52
N LEU A 58 -4.06 6.49 -11.44
CA LEU A 58 -4.72 7.20 -12.54
C LEU A 58 -3.96 8.46 -12.94
N HIS A 59 -3.52 9.25 -11.95
CA HIS A 59 -2.68 10.42 -12.20
C HIS A 59 -1.40 10.06 -12.96
N GLY A 60 -0.68 9.01 -12.54
CA GLY A 60 0.53 8.54 -13.22
C GLY A 60 0.25 8.09 -14.67
N ILE A 61 -0.87 7.42 -14.92
CA ILE A 61 -1.30 7.05 -16.27
C ILE A 61 -1.55 8.30 -17.12
N LEU A 62 -2.31 9.27 -16.60
CA LEU A 62 -2.65 10.51 -17.31
C LEU A 62 -1.41 11.36 -17.62
N GLN A 63 -0.38 11.32 -16.76
CA GLN A 63 0.90 12.00 -16.98
C GLN A 63 1.87 11.20 -17.85
N GLY A 64 1.56 9.94 -18.18
CA GLY A 64 2.49 9.05 -18.88
C GLY A 64 3.74 8.71 -18.06
N ASP A 65 3.65 8.75 -16.73
CA ASP A 65 4.77 8.45 -15.81
C ASP A 65 4.70 6.99 -15.32
N PRO A 66 5.52 6.08 -15.89
CA PRO A 66 5.53 4.67 -15.49
C PRO A 66 6.02 4.43 -14.09
N VAL A 67 6.88 5.28 -13.54
CA VAL A 67 7.37 5.11 -12.17
C VAL A 67 6.23 5.32 -11.19
N VAL A 68 5.40 6.35 -11.43
CA VAL A 68 4.25 6.66 -10.58
C VAL A 68 3.16 5.59 -10.73
N TYR A 69 2.68 5.30 -11.94
CA TYR A 69 1.53 4.39 -12.04
C TYR A 69 1.88 2.95 -11.64
N LEU A 70 3.08 2.45 -11.93
CA LEU A 70 3.49 1.11 -11.48
C LEU A 70 3.68 1.07 -9.95
N GLY A 71 4.36 2.08 -9.40
CA GLY A 71 4.67 2.13 -7.97
C GLY A 71 3.42 2.30 -7.10
N GLN A 72 2.43 3.03 -7.58
CA GLN A 72 1.16 3.26 -6.86
C GLN A 72 0.14 2.16 -7.14
N GLY A 73 0.16 1.56 -8.34
CA GLY A 73 -0.67 0.41 -8.69
C GLY A 73 -0.41 -0.80 -7.78
N LEU A 74 0.86 -1.02 -7.39
CA LEU A 74 1.19 -2.02 -6.38
C LEU A 74 0.54 -1.73 -5.01
N GLY A 75 0.39 -0.44 -4.67
CA GLY A 75 -0.34 0.01 -3.49
C GLY A 75 -1.84 -0.33 -3.57
N VAL A 76 -2.45 -0.20 -4.75
CA VAL A 76 -3.85 -0.59 -5.00
C VAL A 76 -4.04 -2.08 -4.72
N ILE A 77 -3.18 -2.93 -5.29
CA ILE A 77 -3.26 -4.38 -5.13
C ILE A 77 -3.11 -4.76 -3.65
N THR A 78 -2.07 -4.24 -3.00
CA THR A 78 -1.73 -4.64 -1.63
C THR A 78 -2.77 -4.15 -0.61
N THR A 79 -3.21 -2.90 -0.68
CA THR A 79 -4.27 -2.41 0.20
C THR A 79 -5.64 -3.03 -0.11
N GLY A 80 -5.91 -3.33 -1.39
CA GLY A 80 -7.12 -4.03 -1.82
C GLY A 80 -7.24 -5.44 -1.23
N ILE A 81 -6.14 -6.20 -1.17
CA ILE A 81 -6.11 -7.52 -0.52
C ILE A 81 -6.41 -7.40 0.97
N ILE A 82 -5.86 -6.40 1.66
CA ILE A 82 -6.14 -6.19 3.09
C ILE A 82 -7.61 -5.83 3.31
N LEU A 83 -8.19 -4.94 2.50
CA LEU A 83 -9.61 -4.62 2.56
C LEU A 83 -10.50 -5.83 2.27
N TRP A 84 -10.10 -6.67 1.31
CA TRP A 84 -10.75 -7.94 1.05
C TRP A 84 -10.71 -8.86 2.27
N GLN A 85 -9.57 -8.96 2.96
CA GLN A 85 -9.46 -9.72 4.21
C GLN A 85 -10.33 -9.15 5.33
N VAL A 86 -10.44 -7.81 5.44
CA VAL A 86 -11.35 -7.16 6.40
C VAL A 86 -12.79 -7.58 6.12
N TYR A 87 -13.21 -7.55 4.85
CA TYR A 87 -14.53 -8.01 4.45
C TYR A 87 -14.76 -9.50 4.76
N LEU A 88 -13.80 -10.36 4.40
CA LEU A 88 -13.87 -11.82 4.58
C LEU A 88 -13.94 -12.22 6.06
N TYR A 89 -13.21 -11.55 6.94
CA TYR A 89 -13.12 -11.88 8.35
C TYR A 89 -14.00 -11.01 9.26
N ARG A 90 -14.86 -10.14 8.70
CA ARG A 90 -15.74 -9.23 9.46
C ARG A 90 -16.60 -9.95 10.52
N ASN A 91 -17.09 -11.15 10.20
CA ASN A 91 -17.96 -11.93 11.09
C ASN A 91 -17.18 -12.75 12.14
N ARG A 92 -15.84 -12.70 12.10
CA ARG A 92 -14.93 -13.45 12.98
C ARG A 92 -14.17 -12.54 13.94
N GLN A 93 -14.55 -11.27 14.01
CA GLN A 93 -14.03 -10.34 15.01
C GLN A 93 -14.72 -10.63 16.33
N LYS A 94 -14.16 -11.58 17.09
CA LYS A 94 -14.51 -11.85 18.48
C LYS A 94 -13.35 -11.46 19.36
#